data_AF-A0A1V5H439-F1
#
_entry.id   AF-A0A1V5H439-F1
#
_cell.length_a   1.000
_cell.length_b   1.000
_cell.length_c   1.000
_cell.angle_alpha   90.00
_cell.angle_beta   90.00
_cell.angle_gamma   90.00
#
_symmetry.space_group_name_H-M   'P 1'
#
loop_
_entity.id
_entity.type
_entity.pdbx_description
1 polymer ?
#
loop_
_entity_poly.entity_id
_entity_poly.type
_entity_poly.pdbx_seq_one_letter_code
_entity_poly.pdbx_strand_id
1 'polypeptide(L)'
;MELKKEIVEKISKLDVSLAVDDALPVLRELMNEWYSIGHVPFKAKDRAYKEFYDATEAQFDRLNVDKNDRKLDNFKSNISDIAKSDNAKGQLLREREKLMRQYERIKVELQTYENNIGFLSVSSKKGNNLVDDMNQKIKKIKSELDLLVKKIAAIDEEL
;
A
#
# COMPACT_ATOMS: atom_id res chain seq x y z
N MET A 1 -2.13 25.96 -8.52
CA MET A 1 -1.78 24.89 -9.48
C MET A 1 -0.27 24.79 -9.63
N GLU A 2 0.44 25.91 -9.76
CA GLU A 2 1.91 25.98 -9.83
C GLU A 2 2.63 25.27 -8.67
N LEU A 3 2.24 25.56 -7.42
CA LEU A 3 2.83 24.93 -6.24
C LEU A 3 2.76 23.40 -6.25
N LYS A 4 1.65 22.81 -6.76
CA LYS A 4 1.54 21.34 -6.85
C LYS A 4 2.41 20.76 -7.94
N LYS A 5 2.62 21.48 -9.05
CA LYS A 5 3.54 21.06 -10.11
C LYS A 5 4.99 21.13 -9.65
N GLU A 6 5.36 22.19 -8.94
CA GLU A 6 6.69 22.33 -8.36
C GLU A 6 7.03 21.18 -7.42
N ILE A 7 6.08 20.74 -6.58
CA ILE A 7 6.30 19.58 -5.73
C ILE A 7 6.50 18.30 -6.54
N VAL A 8 5.69 18.07 -7.57
CA VAL A 8 5.87 16.89 -8.44
C VAL A 8 7.24 16.92 -9.11
N GLU A 9 7.72 18.10 -9.53
CA GLU A 9 9.04 18.27 -10.10
C GLU A 9 10.15 18.03 -9.06
N LYS A 10 9.99 18.49 -7.83
CA LYS A 10 10.91 18.20 -6.71
C LYS A 10 10.96 16.70 -6.40
N ILE A 11 9.81 16.01 -6.38
CA ILE A 11 9.74 14.54 -6.20
C ILE A 11 10.47 13.83 -7.35
N SER A 12 10.25 14.29 -8.59
CA SER A 12 10.90 13.70 -9.77
C SER A 12 12.41 13.90 -9.77
N LYS A 13 12.88 15.06 -9.28
CA LYS A 13 14.30 15.43 -9.18
C LYS A 13 14.94 15.06 -7.83
N LEU A 14 14.25 14.30 -6.98
CA LEU A 14 14.79 13.86 -5.71
C LEU A 14 16.11 13.09 -5.98
N ASP A 15 17.15 13.47 -5.25
CA ASP A 15 18.51 13.04 -5.53
C ASP A 15 18.62 11.50 -5.52
N VAL A 16 19.08 10.99 -6.66
CA VAL A 16 19.22 9.58 -7.00
C VAL A 16 20.33 8.90 -6.19
N SER A 17 21.24 9.69 -5.60
CA SER A 17 22.36 9.24 -4.78
C SER A 17 22.01 9.05 -3.30
N LEU A 18 20.87 9.59 -2.85
CA LEU A 18 20.43 9.43 -1.46
C LEU A 18 20.00 7.99 -1.19
N ALA A 19 20.45 7.48 -0.03
CA ALA A 19 20.01 6.21 0.52
C ALA A 19 18.54 6.28 0.97
N VAL A 20 17.94 5.11 1.18
CA VAL A 20 16.53 4.97 1.57
C VAL A 20 16.20 5.79 2.82
N ASP A 21 17.08 5.74 3.83
CA ASP A 21 16.87 6.39 5.12
C ASP A 21 16.86 7.93 5.02
N ASP A 22 17.58 8.51 4.06
CA ASP A 22 17.63 9.95 3.84
C ASP A 22 16.58 10.43 2.82
N ALA A 23 16.29 9.61 1.81
CA ALA A 23 15.34 9.96 0.74
C ALA A 23 13.88 9.82 1.18
N LEU A 24 13.56 8.83 2.04
CA LEU A 24 12.19 8.58 2.49
C LEU A 24 11.57 9.73 3.30
N PRO A 25 12.25 10.34 4.30
CA PRO A 25 11.72 11.48 5.02
C PRO A 25 11.42 12.67 4.10
N VAL A 26 12.34 12.99 3.19
CA VAL A 26 12.18 14.09 2.23
C VAL A 26 11.01 13.83 1.28
N LEU A 27 10.88 12.60 0.78
CA LEU A 27 9.75 12.21 -0.05
C LEU A 27 8.41 12.34 0.70
N ARG A 28 8.35 11.93 1.98
CA ARG A 28 7.16 12.06 2.83
C ARG A 28 6.79 13.52 3.08
N GLU A 29 7.77 14.40 3.33
CA GLU A 29 7.55 15.84 3.47
C GLU A 29 6.93 16.44 2.20
N LEU A 30 7.51 16.14 1.04
CA LEU A 30 6.98 16.59 -0.26
C LEU A 30 5.55 16.08 -0.51
N MET A 31 5.24 14.83 -0.13
CA MET A 31 3.88 14.29 -0.21
C MET A 31 2.92 15.07 0.70
N ASN A 32 3.32 15.37 1.94
CA ASN A 32 2.50 16.14 2.88
C ASN A 32 2.25 17.57 2.39
N GLU A 33 3.29 18.23 1.86
CA GLU A 33 3.15 19.54 1.20
C GLU A 33 2.18 19.49 0.02
N TRP A 34 2.20 18.41 -0.77
CA TRP A 34 1.28 18.26 -1.89
C TRP A 34 -0.19 18.18 -1.44
N TYR A 35 -0.45 17.46 -0.34
CA TYR A 35 -1.78 17.36 0.25
C TYR A 35 -2.23 18.69 0.91
N SER A 36 -1.31 19.48 1.47
CA SER A 36 -1.62 20.73 2.17
C SER A 36 -1.99 21.90 1.24
N ILE A 37 -1.52 21.93 -0.02
CA ILE A 37 -1.80 23.02 -0.98
C ILE A 37 -3.30 23.13 -1.36
N GLY A 38 -4.14 22.16 -1.04
CA GLY A 38 -5.59 22.26 -1.26
C GLY A 38 -6.02 22.18 -2.74
N HIS A 39 -6.97 23.03 -3.14
CA HIS A 39 -7.82 22.80 -4.32
C HIS A 39 -7.11 22.91 -5.68
N VAL A 40 -7.28 21.89 -6.52
CA VAL A 40 -6.90 21.91 -7.96
C VAL A 40 -8.16 22.12 -8.79
N PRO A 41 -8.15 22.96 -9.84
CA PRO A 41 -9.27 23.04 -10.77
C PRO A 41 -9.66 21.66 -11.30
N PHE A 42 -10.96 21.35 -11.30
CA PHE A 42 -11.47 20.01 -11.63
C PHE A 42 -10.90 19.45 -12.95
N LYS A 43 -10.77 20.29 -13.98
CA LYS A 43 -10.19 19.93 -15.29
C LYS A 43 -8.73 19.47 -15.26
N ALA A 44 -7.96 19.90 -14.26
CA ALA A 44 -6.54 19.57 -14.12
C ALA A 44 -6.27 18.61 -12.96
N LYS A 45 -7.29 18.29 -12.16
CA LYS A 45 -7.18 17.45 -10.96
C LYS A 45 -6.64 16.08 -11.33
N ASP A 46 -7.29 15.37 -12.25
CA ASP A 46 -6.92 13.99 -12.56
C ASP A 46 -5.49 13.89 -13.13
N ARG A 47 -5.09 14.85 -13.97
CA ARG A 47 -3.71 14.94 -14.47
C ARG A 47 -2.72 15.18 -13.33
N ALA A 48 -2.96 16.16 -12.47
CA ALA A 48 -2.06 16.49 -11.37
C ALA A 48 -1.92 15.36 -10.34
N TYR A 49 -3.02 14.65 -10.05
CA TYR A 49 -2.99 13.47 -9.18
C TYR A 49 -2.21 12.32 -9.82
N LYS A 50 -2.37 12.11 -11.13
CA LYS A 50 -1.63 11.09 -11.86
C LYS A 50 -0.13 11.39 -11.89
N GLU A 51 0.26 12.60 -12.26
CA GLU A 51 1.68 13.02 -12.31
C GLU A 51 2.34 12.91 -10.93
N PHE A 52 1.63 13.29 -9.87
CA PHE A 52 2.09 13.09 -8.49
C PHE A 52 2.26 11.61 -8.13
N TYR A 53 1.27 10.78 -8.47
CA TYR A 53 1.33 9.35 -8.20
C TYR A 53 2.50 8.69 -8.94
N ASP A 54 2.66 9.00 -10.22
CA ASP A 54 3.69 8.42 -11.08
C ASP A 54 5.10 8.84 -10.59
N ALA A 55 5.30 10.13 -10.25
CA ALA A 55 6.58 10.61 -9.72
C ALA A 55 6.93 9.97 -8.37
N THR A 56 5.92 9.82 -7.50
CA THR A 56 6.08 9.22 -6.18
C THR A 56 6.39 7.72 -6.29
N GLU A 57 5.66 6.98 -7.13
CA GLU A 57 5.90 5.55 -7.34
C GLU A 57 7.29 5.30 -7.95
N ALA A 58 7.73 6.14 -8.89
CA ALA A 58 9.08 6.03 -9.47
C ALA A 58 10.20 6.16 -8.42
N GLN A 59 10.06 7.08 -7.46
CA GLN A 59 11.03 7.22 -6.37
C GLN A 59 11.00 6.02 -5.42
N PHE A 60 9.82 5.50 -5.12
CA PHE A 60 9.71 4.32 -4.25
C PHE A 60 10.25 3.04 -4.91
N ASP A 61 10.02 2.86 -6.21
CA ASP A 61 10.60 1.77 -6.99
C ASP A 61 12.12 1.89 -7.05
N ARG A 62 12.66 3.09 -7.27
CA ARG A 62 14.11 3.36 -7.23
C ARG A 62 14.73 2.95 -5.90
N LEU A 63 14.08 3.33 -4.80
CA LEU A 63 14.57 3.09 -3.45
C LEU A 63 14.39 1.63 -3.00
N ASN A 64 13.88 0.74 -3.87
CA ASN A 64 13.53 -0.65 -3.54
C ASN A 64 12.65 -0.77 -2.28
N VAL A 65 11.81 0.25 -2.02
CA VAL A 65 10.94 0.24 -0.84
C VAL A 65 9.69 -0.53 -1.19
N ASP A 66 9.57 -1.73 -0.62
CA ASP A 66 8.43 -2.60 -0.87
C ASP A 66 7.11 -1.87 -0.58
N LYS A 67 6.17 -1.97 -1.51
CA LYS A 67 4.87 -1.28 -1.42
C LYS A 67 4.09 -1.69 -0.18
N ASN A 68 4.29 -2.90 0.33
CA ASN A 68 3.68 -3.37 1.56
C ASN A 68 4.38 -2.78 2.78
N ASP A 69 5.69 -2.62 2.76
CA ASP A 69 6.43 -1.96 3.85
C ASP A 69 5.99 -0.50 3.98
N ARG A 70 5.84 0.22 2.85
CA ARG A 70 5.27 1.59 2.85
C ARG A 70 3.87 1.64 3.45
N LYS A 71 3.01 0.69 3.08
CA LYS A 71 1.64 0.59 3.62
C LYS A 71 1.65 0.24 5.10
N LEU A 72 2.64 -0.51 5.58
CA LEU A 72 2.78 -0.88 6.97
C LEU A 72 3.27 0.31 7.79
N ASP A 73 4.27 1.05 7.32
CA ASP A 73 4.79 2.23 8.01
C ASP A 73 3.74 3.34 8.18
N ASN A 74 3.01 3.64 7.10
CA ASN A 74 1.91 4.60 7.16
C ASN A 74 0.82 4.13 8.12
N PHE A 75 0.59 2.82 8.17
CA PHE A 75 -0.36 2.23 9.10
C PHE A 75 0.12 2.35 10.55
N LYS A 76 1.39 2.02 10.84
CA LYS A 76 2.01 2.19 12.16
C LYS A 76 1.94 3.64 12.65
N SER A 77 2.19 4.61 11.77
CA SER A 77 2.07 6.03 12.09
C SER A 77 0.65 6.40 12.52
N ASN A 78 -0.37 5.97 11.77
CA ASN A 78 -1.77 6.19 12.12
C ASN A 78 -2.16 5.50 13.44
N ILE A 79 -1.66 4.29 13.68
CA ILE A 79 -1.91 3.54 14.93
C ILE A 79 -1.26 4.25 16.12
N SER A 80 -0.04 4.75 15.99
CA SER A 80 0.63 5.55 17.03
C SER A 80 -0.18 6.81 17.38
N ASP A 81 -0.81 7.45 16.41
CA ASP A 81 -1.68 8.60 16.68
C ASP A 81 -3.00 8.19 17.36
N ILE A 82 -3.57 7.03 17.01
CA ILE A 82 -4.71 6.46 17.73
C ILE A 82 -4.33 6.10 19.18
N ALA A 83 -3.13 5.56 19.40
CA ALA A 83 -2.63 5.17 20.71
C ALA A 83 -2.50 6.36 21.68
N LYS A 84 -2.33 7.58 21.15
CA LYS A 84 -2.30 8.83 21.93
C LYS A 84 -3.68 9.40 22.29
N SER A 85 -4.77 8.79 21.80
CA SER A 85 -6.14 9.28 22.04
C SER A 85 -6.75 8.78 23.35
N ASP A 86 -7.72 9.52 23.90
CA ASP A 86 -8.38 9.18 25.18
C ASP A 86 -9.08 7.81 25.19
N ASN A 87 -9.44 7.28 24.01
CA ASN A 87 -10.04 5.95 23.84
C ASN A 87 -9.20 5.05 22.92
N ALA A 88 -7.87 5.14 23.05
CA ALA A 88 -6.91 4.35 22.28
C ALA A 88 -7.27 2.87 22.22
N LYS A 89 -7.43 2.21 23.38
CA LYS A 89 -7.71 0.77 23.46
C LYS A 89 -8.97 0.35 22.70
N GLY A 90 -10.06 1.11 22.82
CA GLY A 90 -11.30 0.81 22.11
C GLY A 90 -11.18 0.99 20.60
N GLN A 91 -10.46 2.01 20.15
CA GLN A 91 -10.23 2.27 18.73
C GLN A 91 -9.29 1.23 18.10
N LEU A 92 -8.20 0.89 18.78
CA LEU A 92 -7.26 -0.15 18.35
C LEU A 92 -7.94 -1.51 18.22
N LEU A 93 -8.73 -1.93 19.21
CA LEU A 93 -9.49 -3.19 19.13
C LEU A 93 -10.48 -3.22 17.94
N ARG A 94 -11.12 -2.09 17.64
CA ARG A 94 -12.04 -1.98 16.50
C ARG A 94 -11.32 -2.09 15.16
N GLU A 95 -10.17 -1.42 15.00
CA GLU A 95 -9.36 -1.56 13.79
C GLU A 95 -8.78 -2.97 13.66
N ARG A 96 -8.35 -3.59 14.77
CA ARG A 96 -7.93 -5.00 14.79
C ARG A 96 -9.03 -5.92 14.28
N GLU A 97 -10.25 -5.78 14.79
CA GLU A 97 -11.38 -6.61 14.39
C GLU A 97 -11.72 -6.43 12.90
N LYS A 98 -11.65 -5.20 12.39
CA LYS A 98 -11.85 -4.89 10.98
C LYS A 98 -10.79 -5.56 10.09
N LEU A 99 -9.52 -5.50 10.48
CA LEU A 99 -8.43 -6.17 9.77
C LEU A 99 -8.58 -7.70 9.82
N MET A 100 -8.96 -8.27 10.97
CA MET A 100 -9.24 -9.71 11.11
C MET A 100 -10.38 -10.17 10.19
N ARG A 101 -11.48 -9.41 10.10
CA ARG A 101 -12.58 -9.71 9.15
C ARG A 101 -12.12 -9.63 7.69
N GLN A 102 -11.27 -8.66 7.36
CA GLN A 102 -10.69 -8.55 6.02
C GLN A 102 -9.78 -9.74 5.72
N TYR A 103 -8.94 -10.14 6.67
CA TYR A 103 -8.06 -11.30 6.56
C TYR A 103 -8.86 -12.58 6.29
N GLU A 104 -9.89 -12.87 7.08
CA GLU A 104 -10.72 -14.06 6.88
C GLU A 104 -11.40 -14.08 5.51
N ARG A 105 -11.93 -12.93 5.05
CA ARG A 105 -12.52 -12.83 3.72
C ARG A 105 -11.51 -13.18 2.61
N ILE A 106 -10.31 -12.63 2.69
CA ILE A 106 -9.27 -12.82 1.66
C ILE A 106 -8.68 -14.23 1.75
N LYS A 107 -8.61 -14.83 2.93
CA LYS A 107 -8.21 -16.23 3.14
C LYS A 107 -9.18 -17.20 2.47
N VAL A 108 -10.49 -16.94 2.57
CA VAL A 108 -11.52 -17.71 1.85
C VAL A 108 -11.39 -17.52 0.33
N GLU A 109 -11.10 -16.30 -0.13
CA GLU A 109 -10.83 -16.04 -1.55
C GLU A 109 -9.61 -16.86 -2.02
N LEU A 110 -8.50 -16.85 -1.26
CA LEU A 110 -7.30 -17.64 -1.57
C LEU A 110 -7.64 -19.13 -1.73
N GLN A 111 -8.36 -19.70 -0.77
CA GLN A 111 -8.75 -21.11 -0.80
C GLN A 111 -9.60 -21.42 -2.04
N THR A 112 -10.47 -20.50 -2.45
CA THR A 112 -11.28 -20.66 -3.67
C THR A 112 -10.39 -20.72 -4.92
N TYR A 113 -9.40 -19.82 -5.03
CA TYR A 113 -8.45 -19.86 -6.15
C TYR A 113 -7.58 -21.11 -6.14
N GLU A 114 -7.09 -21.55 -4.98
CA GLU A 114 -6.28 -22.76 -4.84
C GLU A 114 -7.08 -24.01 -5.24
N ASN A 115 -8.34 -24.14 -4.80
CA ASN A 115 -9.23 -25.21 -5.23
C ASN A 115 -9.48 -25.20 -6.75
N ASN A 116 -9.74 -24.02 -7.31
CA ASN A 116 -10.00 -23.87 -8.75
C ASN A 116 -8.77 -24.24 -9.59
N ILE A 117 -7.55 -23.84 -9.17
CA ILE A 117 -6.31 -24.28 -9.83
C ILE A 117 -6.18 -25.80 -9.75
N GLY A 118 -6.40 -26.39 -8.57
CA GLY A 118 -6.31 -27.85 -8.40
C GLY A 118 -7.20 -28.62 -9.38
N PHE A 119 -8.41 -28.12 -9.64
CA PHE A 119 -9.31 -28.70 -10.65
C PHE A 119 -8.80 -28.52 -12.10
N LEU A 120 -8.29 -27.33 -12.43
CA LEU A 120 -7.80 -26.99 -13.78
C LEU A 120 -6.49 -27.69 -14.14
N SER A 121 -5.60 -27.90 -13.16
CA SER A 121 -4.30 -28.57 -13.37
C SER A 121 -4.45 -30.08 -13.56
N VAL A 122 -5.45 -30.70 -12.95
CA VAL A 122 -5.75 -32.14 -13.15
C VAL A 122 -6.38 -32.39 -14.53
N SER A 123 -7.09 -31.39 -15.07
CA SER A 123 -7.89 -31.52 -16.29
C SER A 123 -7.19 -31.11 -17.59
N SER A 124 -6.00 -30.48 -17.55
CA SER A 124 -5.33 -29.97 -18.75
C SER A 124 -3.88 -30.46 -18.92
N LYS A 125 -3.58 -31.14 -20.04
CA LYS A 125 -2.24 -31.65 -20.41
C LYS A 125 -1.40 -30.68 -21.25
N LYS A 126 -1.86 -29.45 -21.51
CA LYS A 126 -1.10 -28.44 -22.27
C LYS A 126 -1.34 -27.03 -21.69
N GLY A 127 -0.25 -26.28 -21.56
CA GLY A 127 -0.16 -24.99 -20.88
C GLY A 127 -1.29 -24.03 -21.22
N ASN A 128 -1.93 -23.53 -20.17
CA ASN A 128 -3.03 -22.59 -20.23
C ASN A 128 -2.62 -21.30 -19.52
N ASN A 129 -2.61 -20.19 -20.26
CA ASN A 129 -2.41 -18.83 -19.72
C ASN A 129 -3.34 -18.52 -18.52
N LEU A 130 -4.51 -19.18 -18.46
CA LEU A 130 -5.43 -19.09 -17.32
C LEU A 130 -4.81 -19.57 -15.99
N VAL A 131 -4.04 -20.66 -16.02
CA VAL A 131 -3.36 -21.17 -14.81
C VAL A 131 -2.30 -20.17 -14.36
N ASP A 132 -1.58 -19.56 -15.29
CA ASP A 132 -0.59 -18.53 -14.99
C ASP A 132 -1.23 -17.27 -14.41
N ASP A 133 -2.34 -16.79 -14.99
CA ASP A 133 -3.11 -15.66 -14.47
C ASP A 133 -3.63 -15.92 -13.05
N MET A 134 -4.12 -17.13 -12.80
CA MET A 134 -4.58 -17.54 -11.47
C MET A 134 -3.42 -17.64 -10.47
N ASN A 135 -2.27 -18.17 -10.89
CA ASN A 135 -1.06 -18.19 -10.06
C ASN A 135 -0.60 -16.77 -9.70
N GLN A 136 -0.64 -15.83 -10.65
CA GLN A 136 -0.34 -14.41 -10.37
C GLN A 136 -1.36 -13.81 -9.39
N LYS A 137 -2.65 -14.13 -9.54
CA LYS A 137 -3.70 -13.67 -8.62
C LYS A 137 -3.49 -14.23 -7.22
N ILE A 138 -3.17 -15.51 -7.07
CA ILE A 138 -2.80 -16.15 -5.80
C ILE A 138 -1.60 -15.45 -5.16
N LYS A 139 -0.55 -15.14 -5.94
CA LYS A 139 0.63 -14.42 -5.42
C LYS A 139 0.24 -13.06 -4.85
N LYS A 140 -0.63 -12.30 -5.53
CA LYS A 140 -1.14 -11.01 -5.05
C LYS A 140 -1.97 -11.16 -3.77
N ILE A 141 -2.86 -12.16 -3.72
CA ILE A 141 -3.68 -12.45 -2.53
C ILE A 141 -2.81 -12.82 -1.33
N LYS A 142 -1.80 -13.69 -1.52
CA LYS A 142 -0.84 -14.06 -0.46
C LYS A 142 -0.06 -12.86 0.07
N SER A 143 0.37 -11.96 -0.81
CA SER A 143 1.03 -10.71 -0.42
C SER A 143 0.11 -9.78 0.38
N GLU A 144 -1.18 -9.70 0.02
CA GLU A 144 -2.16 -8.91 0.78
C GLU A 144 -2.43 -9.51 2.16
N LEU A 145 -2.51 -10.84 2.27
CA LEU A 145 -2.65 -11.54 3.55
C LEU A 145 -1.45 -11.29 4.47
N ASP A 146 -0.23 -11.37 3.95
CA ASP A 146 0.99 -11.08 4.72
C ASP A 146 0.97 -9.64 5.29
N LEU A 147 0.58 -8.67 4.46
CA LEU A 147 0.43 -7.29 4.91
C LEU A 147 -0.63 -7.14 6.00
N LEU A 148 -1.78 -7.83 5.88
CA LEU A 148 -2.82 -7.78 6.90
C LEU A 148 -2.35 -8.37 8.23
N VAL A 149 -1.63 -9.49 8.19
CA VAL A 149 -1.03 -10.09 9.39
C VAL A 149 -0.06 -9.12 10.05
N LYS A 150 0.84 -8.50 9.29
CA LYS A 150 1.77 -7.49 9.81
C LYS A 150 1.07 -6.29 10.42
N LYS A 151 -0.02 -5.82 9.81
CA LYS A 151 -0.85 -4.73 10.38
C LYS A 151 -1.55 -5.14 11.67
N ILE A 152 -2.10 -6.34 11.74
CA ILE A 152 -2.72 -6.86 12.98
C ILE A 152 -1.68 -6.97 14.09
N ALA A 153 -0.50 -7.52 13.79
CA ALA A 153 0.61 -7.61 14.74
C ALA A 153 1.04 -6.22 15.25
N ALA A 154 1.11 -5.21 14.37
CA ALA A 154 1.44 -3.84 14.77
C ALA A 154 0.38 -3.20 15.69
N ILE A 155 -0.91 -3.58 15.59
CA ILE A 155 -1.91 -3.17 16.58
C ILE A 155 -1.69 -3.91 17.89
N ASP A 156 -1.41 -5.22 17.84
CA ASP A 156 -1.21 -6.06 19.02
C ASP A 156 0.02 -5.62 19.85
N GLU A 157 1.02 -4.99 19.21
CA GLU A 157 2.18 -4.37 19.88
C GLU A 157 1.83 -3.07 20.65
N GLU A 158 0.73 -2.40 20.28
CA GLU A 158 0.31 -1.10 20.84
C GLU A 158 -0.84 -1.24 21.86
N LEU A 159 -1.37 -2.46 22.06
CA LEU A 159 -2.47 -2.79 22.98
C LEU A 159 -1.99 -3.21 24.38
#